data_AF-A0AAN6H0B9-F1
#
_entry.id   AF-A0AAN6H0B9-F1
#
_cell.length_a   1.000
_cell.length_b   1.000
_cell.length_c   1.000
_cell.angle_alpha   90.00
_cell.angle_beta   90.00
_cell.angle_gamma   90.00
#
_symmetry.space_group_name_H-M   'P 1'
#
loop_
_entity.id
_entity.type
_entity.pdbx_description
1 polymer ?
#
loop_
_entity_poly.entity_id
_entity_poly.type
_entity_poly.pdbx_seq_one_letter_code
_entity_poly.pdbx_strand_id
1 'polypeptide(L)'
;MVAQAFTKEHIESKRPEIQATVNGCLDEMIKGGCKEPVDLVEKFALPVPSESIYSILGVPFEDVEYLNSMNAVRTNGSSTAAAAANANK
;
A
#
# COMPACT_ATOMS: atom_id res chain seq x y z
N MET A 1 1.88 -20.23 -11.67
CA MET A 1 2.49 -19.03 -12.28
C MET A 1 1.76 -17.80 -11.77
N VAL A 2 2.49 -16.78 -11.30
CA VAL A 2 1.91 -15.52 -10.79
C VAL A 2 1.01 -14.83 -11.82
N ALA A 3 1.29 -15.01 -13.12
CA ALA A 3 0.56 -14.39 -14.22
C ALA A 3 -0.97 -14.61 -14.20
N GLN A 4 -1.47 -15.73 -13.64
CA GLN A 4 -2.91 -15.98 -13.55
C GLN A 4 -3.63 -15.01 -12.59
N ALA A 5 -2.91 -14.46 -11.60
CA ALA A 5 -3.44 -13.42 -10.72
C ALA A 5 -3.50 -12.03 -11.39
N PHE A 6 -3.00 -11.89 -12.62
CA PHE A 6 -2.90 -10.63 -13.35
C PHE A 6 -3.56 -10.69 -14.74
N THR A 7 -4.55 -11.58 -14.93
CA THR A 7 -5.38 -11.52 -16.15
C THR A 7 -6.23 -10.26 -16.15
N LYS A 8 -6.60 -9.78 -17.34
CA LYS A 8 -7.42 -8.57 -17.48
C LYS A 8 -8.74 -8.71 -16.70
N GLU A 9 -9.39 -9.86 -16.82
CA GLU A 9 -10.66 -10.15 -16.16
C GLU A 9 -10.51 -10.12 -14.63
N HIS A 10 -9.42 -10.68 -14.10
CA HIS A 10 -9.15 -10.66 -12.67
C HIS A 10 -8.89 -9.23 -12.16
N ILE A 11 -8.04 -8.47 -12.85
CA ILE A 11 -7.72 -7.09 -12.44
C ILE A 11 -8.93 -6.17 -12.53
N GLU A 12 -9.79 -6.31 -13.55
CA GLU A 12 -11.04 -5.53 -13.60
C GLU A 12 -11.97 -5.86 -12.42
N SER A 13 -12.01 -7.13 -11.98
CA SER A 13 -12.79 -7.51 -10.79
C SER A 13 -12.28 -6.86 -9.49
N LYS A 14 -11.02 -6.42 -9.46
CA LYS A 14 -10.39 -5.75 -8.31
C LYS A 14 -10.62 -4.25 -8.27
N ARG A 15 -11.13 -3.65 -9.35
CA ARG A 15 -11.40 -2.20 -9.42
C ARG A 15 -12.24 -1.65 -8.25
N PRO A 16 -13.34 -2.31 -7.80
CA PRO A 16 -14.14 -1.80 -6.68
C PRO A 16 -13.35 -1.75 -5.37
N GLU A 17 -12.48 -2.73 -5.14
CA GLU A 17 -11.64 -2.83 -3.95
C GLU A 17 -10.56 -1.74 -3.94
N ILE A 18 -9.85 -1.57 -5.06
CA ILE A 18 -8.86 -0.49 -5.23
C ILE A 18 -9.53 0.87 -5.02
N GLN A 19 -10.73 1.08 -5.56
CA GLN A 19 -11.49 2.32 -5.37
C GLN A 19 -11.85 2.54 -3.89
N ALA A 20 -12.22 1.48 -3.16
CA ALA A 20 -12.51 1.56 -1.74
C ALA A 20 -11.28 1.98 -0.92
N THR A 21 -10.10 1.40 -1.20
CA THR A 21 -8.83 1.81 -0.58
C THR A 21 -8.53 3.28 -0.88
N VAL A 22 -8.60 3.70 -2.14
CA VAL A 22 -8.36 5.10 -2.54
C VAL A 22 -9.31 6.05 -1.81
N ASN A 23 -10.61 5.73 -1.76
CA ASN A 23 -11.60 6.54 -1.06
C ASN A 23 -11.30 6.60 0.45
N GLY A 24 -10.95 5.47 1.08
CA GLY A 24 -10.58 5.42 2.49
C GLY A 24 -9.38 6.31 2.82
N CYS A 25 -8.32 6.26 2.01
CA CYS A 25 -7.16 7.14 2.20
C CYS A 25 -7.55 8.62 2.07
N LEU A 26 -8.37 8.98 1.07
CA LEU A 26 -8.84 10.36 0.88
C LEU A 26 -9.75 10.81 2.03
N ASP A 27 -10.65 9.95 2.51
CA ASP A 27 -11.55 10.26 3.61
C ASP A 27 -10.76 10.55 4.90
N GLU A 28 -9.73 9.76 5.20
CA GLU A 28 -8.86 10.00 6.37
C GLU A 28 -8.07 11.31 6.23
N MET A 29 -7.57 11.64 5.04
CA MET A 29 -6.92 12.93 4.79
C MET A 29 -7.89 14.10 4.97
N ILE A 30 -9.13 13.98 4.48
CA ILE A 30 -10.16 15.01 4.62
C ILE A 30 -10.56 15.18 6.10
N LYS A 31 -10.70 14.09 6.86
CA LYS A 31 -10.97 14.12 8.31
C LYS A 31 -9.85 14.81 9.09
N GLY A 32 -8.59 14.61 8.68
CA GLY A 32 -7.44 15.31 9.25
C GLY A 32 -7.44 16.82 8.97
N GLY A 33 -8.19 17.27 7.96
CA GLY A 33 -8.30 18.66 7.56
C GLY A 33 -7.05 19.19 6.87
N CYS A 34 -7.01 20.51 6.63
CA CYS A 34 -5.93 21.18 5.91
C CYS A 34 -5.13 22.16 6.78
N LYS A 35 -5.08 21.94 8.10
CA LYS A 35 -4.34 22.83 9.02
C LYS A 35 -2.83 22.73 8.81
N GLU A 36 -2.35 21.53 8.51
CA GLU A 36 -0.95 21.25 8.19
C GLU A 36 -0.85 20.55 6.83
N PRO A 37 0.27 20.67 6.11
CA PRO A 37 0.51 19.90 4.89
C PRO A 37 0.44 18.39 5.17
N VAL A 38 -0.23 17.65 4.28
CA VAL A 38 -0.32 16.19 4.37
C VAL A 38 0.87 15.55 3.65
N ASP A 39 1.53 14.59 4.29
CA ASP A 39 2.49 13.71 3.61
C ASP A 39 1.73 12.74 2.69
N LEU A 40 1.71 13.04 1.41
CA LEU A 40 1.02 12.23 0.41
C LEU A 40 1.68 10.86 0.20
N VAL A 41 2.97 10.72 0.49
CA VAL A 41 3.67 9.43 0.38
C VAL A 41 3.14 8.50 1.47
N GLU A 42 3.20 8.95 2.72
CA GLU A 42 2.76 8.15 3.87
C GLU A 42 1.26 7.88 3.83
N LYS A 43 0.44 8.90 3.53
CA LYS A 43 -1.02 8.81 3.67
C LYS A 43 -1.76 8.28 2.45
N PHE A 44 -1.12 8.20 1.28
CA PHE A 44 -1.81 7.81 0.04
C PHE A 44 -0.96 6.93 -0.88
N ALA A 45 0.20 7.40 -1.31
CA ALA A 45 0.96 6.73 -2.37
C ALA A 45 1.57 5.39 -1.93
N LEU A 46 1.86 5.22 -0.64
CA LEU A 46 2.31 3.95 -0.07
C LEU A 46 1.14 2.97 0.21
N PRO A 47 0.06 3.35 0.94
CA PRO A 47 -1.00 2.40 1.29
C PRO A 47 -1.77 1.88 0.06
N VAL A 48 -2.10 2.73 -0.91
CA VAL A 48 -2.93 2.35 -2.07
C VAL A 48 -2.39 1.14 -2.84
N PRO A 49 -1.14 1.14 -3.35
CA PRO A 49 -0.60 -0.02 -4.05
C PRO A 49 -0.29 -1.20 -3.12
N SER A 50 0.08 -0.95 -1.86
CA SER A 50 0.44 -2.00 -0.91
C SER A 50 -0.77 -2.86 -0.54
N GLU A 51 -1.88 -2.23 -0.15
CA GLU A 51 -3.13 -2.96 0.14
C GLU A 51 -3.66 -3.69 -1.10
N SER A 52 -3.59 -3.03 -2.27
CA SER A 52 -4.03 -3.64 -3.53
C SER A 52 -3.28 -4.94 -3.84
N ILE A 53 -1.95 -4.96 -3.67
CA ILE A 53 -1.17 -6.17 -3.93
C ILE A 53 -1.36 -7.22 -2.83
N TYR A 54 -1.50 -6.82 -1.57
CA TYR A 54 -1.75 -7.74 -0.45
C TYR A 54 -3.08 -8.48 -0.61
N SER A 55 -4.12 -7.80 -1.09
CA SER A 55 -5.39 -8.44 -1.44
C SER A 55 -5.24 -9.47 -2.56
N ILE A 56 -4.52 -9.12 -3.64
CA ILE A 56 -4.28 -10.04 -4.76
C ILE A 56 -3.51 -11.29 -4.30
N LEU A 57 -2.58 -11.11 -3.35
CA LEU A 57 -1.77 -12.19 -2.79
C LEU A 57 -2.49 -12.98 -1.67
N GLY A 58 -3.64 -12.51 -1.19
CA GLY A 58 -4.39 -13.16 -0.10
C GLY A 58 -3.70 -13.04 1.26
N VAL A 59 -2.99 -11.94 1.51
CA VAL A 59 -2.29 -11.69 2.78
C VAL A 59 -3.32 -11.48 3.91
N PRO A 60 -3.12 -12.11 5.09
CA PRO A 60 -3.98 -11.88 6.26
C PRO A 60 -3.95 -10.42 6.73
N PHE A 61 -5.08 -9.92 7.22
CA PHE A 61 -5.21 -8.51 7.61
C PHE A 61 -4.26 -8.13 8.76
N GLU A 62 -4.01 -9.05 9.67
CA GLU A 62 -3.08 -8.92 10.79
C GLU A 62 -1.63 -8.62 10.36
N ASP A 63 -1.24 -8.98 9.14
CA ASP A 63 0.11 -8.78 8.63
C ASP A 63 0.28 -7.44 7.88
N VAL A 64 -0.83 -6.77 7.52
CA VAL A 64 -0.81 -5.59 6.63
C VAL A 64 -0.02 -4.43 7.24
N GLU A 65 -0.20 -4.15 8.53
CA GLU A 65 0.48 -3.04 9.21
C GLU A 65 2.00 -3.24 9.23
N TYR A 66 2.44 -4.45 9.62
CA TYR A 66 3.86 -4.81 9.62
C TYR A 66 4.45 -4.74 8.21
N LEU A 67 3.77 -5.31 7.20
CA LEU A 67 4.25 -5.33 5.83
C LEU A 67 4.32 -3.92 5.22
N ASN A 68 3.38 -3.04 5.53
CA ASN A 68 3.43 -1.64 5.13
C ASN A 68 4.65 -0.91 5.72
N SER A 69 4.96 -1.16 6.99
CA SER A 69 6.14 -0.57 7.65
C SER A 69 7.45 -1.02 7.00
N MET A 70 7.56 -2.30 6.64
CA MET A 70 8.74 -2.82 5.93
C MET A 70 8.81 -2.29 4.50
N ASN A 71 7.65 -2.18 3.83
CA ASN A 71 7.58 -1.64 2.48
C ASN A 71 8.09 -0.19 2.43
N ALA A 72 7.64 0.66 3.37
CA ALA A 72 8.10 2.04 3.49
C ALA A 72 9.63 2.15 3.56
N VAL A 73 10.27 1.28 4.34
CA VAL A 73 11.73 1.26 4.50
C VAL A 73 12.43 0.84 3.22
N ARG A 74 11.92 -0.18 2.51
CA ARG A 74 12.52 -0.67 1.25
C ARG A 74 12.37 0.32 0.10
N THR A 75 11.25 1.02 0.02
CA THR A 75 10.95 1.95 -1.09
C THR A 75 11.56 3.34 -0.86
N ASN A 76 12.08 3.62 0.33
CA ASN A 76 12.73 4.89 0.63
C ASN A 76 14.13 4.95 -0.03
N GLY A 77 14.24 5.70 -1.12
CA GLY A 77 15.49 5.90 -1.85
C GLY A 77 16.59 6.66 -1.09
N SER A 78 16.27 7.27 0.05
CA SER A 78 17.22 7.90 0.97
C SER A 78 17.63 6.99 2.14
N SER A 79 17.08 5.77 2.21
CA SER A 79 17.45 4.78 3.22
C SER A 79 18.82 4.17 2.93
N THR A 80 19.45 3.58 3.96
CA THR A 80 20.71 2.85 3.78
C THR A 80 20.44 1.46 3.20
N ALA A 81 21.39 0.92 2.43
CA ALA A 81 21.30 -0.45 1.94
C ALA A 81 21.12 -1.48 3.07
N ALA A 82 21.73 -1.24 4.24
CA ALA A 82 21.58 -2.09 5.42
C ALA A 82 20.16 -2.03 6.00
N ALA A 83 19.55 -0.85 6.08
CA ALA A 83 18.17 -0.68 6.53
C ALA A 83 17.18 -1.37 5.57
N ALA A 84 17.35 -1.19 4.26
CA ALA A 84 16.54 -1.89 3.25
C ALA A 84 16.69 -3.42 3.33
N ALA A 85 17.91 -3.93 3.56
CA ALA A 85 18.16 -5.36 3.70
C ALA A 85 17.53 -5.95 4.98
N ASN A 86 17.53 -5.20 6.09
CA ASN A 86 16.90 -5.65 7.33
C ASN A 86 15.36 -5.69 7.25
N ALA A 87 14.75 -4.90 6.36
CA ALA A 87 13.30 -4.92 6.12
C ALA A 87 12.81 -6.13 5.29
N ASN A 88 13.71 -7.08 4.97
CA ASN A 88 13.37 -8.36 4.31
C ASN A 88 13.30 -9.54 5.28
N LYS A 89 13.65 -9.34 6.57
CA LYS A 89 13.64 -10.37 7.60
C LYS A 89 12.28 -10.42 8.26
#